data_AF-A0A7X7CVT9-F1
#
_entry.id   AF-A0A7X7CVT9-F1
#
_cell.length_a   1.000
_cell.length_b   1.000
_cell.length_c   1.000
_cell.angle_alpha   90.00
_cell.angle_beta   90.00
_cell.angle_gamma   90.00
#
_symmetry.space_group_name_H-M   'P 1'
#
loop_
_entity.id
_entity.type
_entity.pdbx_description
1 polymer ?
#
loop_
_entity_poly.entity_id
_entity_poly.type
_entity_poly.pdbx_seq_one_letter_code
_entity_poly.pdbx_strand_id
1 'polypeptide(L)'
;FSLYLTIQYVAMIVIGGMGSILGALLGAAFVVLFPYVIESAMEVTALGERLASYVYAVNYAAFGLVMILFLVFEPQGLVGIWRRIQEWVLLWPFRSRPLEGGK
;
A
#
# COMPACT_ATOMS: atom_id res chain seq x y z
N PHE A 1 16.50 12.57 16.07
CA PHE A 1 15.78 12.19 14.83
C PHE A 1 16.72 11.41 13.93
N SER A 2 16.31 10.26 13.40
CA SER A 2 17.13 9.45 12.48
C SER A 2 16.67 9.65 11.03
N LEU A 3 17.60 9.53 10.08
CA LEU A 3 17.31 9.64 8.64
C LEU A 3 16.24 8.63 8.20
N TYR A 4 16.29 7.42 8.75
CA TYR A 4 15.33 6.36 8.45
C TYR A 4 13.89 6.77 8.76
N LEU A 5 13.68 7.37 9.95
CA LEU A 5 12.35 7.76 10.41
C LEU A 5 11.79 8.91 9.56
N THR A 6 12.66 9.83 9.13
CA THR A 6 12.29 10.88 8.16
C THR A 6 11.89 10.29 6.81
N ILE A 7 12.65 9.34 6.27
CA ILE A 7 12.30 8.64 5.01
C ILE A 7 10.97 7.91 5.16
N GLN A 8 10.74 7.28 6.31
CA GLN A 8 9.49 6.58 6.60
C GLN A 8 8.30 7.53 6.57
N TYR A 9 8.40 8.73 7.16
CA TYR A 9 7.36 9.74 7.08
C TYR A 9 7.11 10.25 5.66
N VAL A 10 8.16 10.49 4.87
CA VAL A 10 8.01 10.86 3.46
C VAL A 10 7.30 9.75 2.69
N ALA A 11 7.68 8.49 2.91
CA ALA A 11 7.06 7.34 2.30
C ALA A 11 5.56 7.23 2.66
N MET A 12 5.15 7.50 3.91
CA MET A 12 3.72 7.51 4.28
C MET A 12 2.91 8.48 3.41
N ILE A 13 3.45 9.68 3.15
CA ILE A 13 2.76 10.70 2.34
C ILE A 13 2.75 10.30 0.85
N VAL A 14 3.88 9.81 0.34
CA VAL A 14 4.02 9.41 -1.07
C VAL A 14 3.14 8.20 -1.39
N ILE A 15 3.23 7.15 -0.57
CA ILE A 15 2.44 5.91 -0.73
C ILE A 15 0.95 6.21 -0.53
N GLY A 16 0.61 7.04 0.45
CA GLY A 16 -0.76 7.44 0.73
C GLY A 16 -1.43 8.24 -0.39
N GLY A 17 -0.65 9.05 -1.11
CA GLY A 17 -1.12 9.96 -2.15
C GLY A 17 -1.04 11.41 -1.69
N MET A 18 -0.36 12.25 -2.48
CA MET A 18 -0.12 13.66 -2.16
C MET A 18 -1.44 14.44 -2.11
N GLY A 19 -1.64 15.23 -1.05
CA GLY A 19 -2.79 16.13 -0.93
C GLY A 19 -4.09 15.50 -0.42
N SER A 20 -4.06 14.25 0.08
CA SER A 20 -5.23 13.59 0.65
C SER A 20 -5.03 13.18 2.11
N ILE A 21 -5.96 13.57 2.99
CA ILE A 21 -5.97 13.18 4.40
C ILE A 21 -6.21 11.67 4.55
N LEU A 22 -7.15 11.12 3.78
CA LEU A 22 -7.39 9.67 3.73
C LEU A 22 -6.15 8.93 3.23
N GLY A 23 -5.41 9.54 2.30
CA GLY A 23 -4.13 9.02 1.83
C GLY A 23 -3.11 8.93 2.93
N ALA A 24 -2.92 10.00 3.70
CA ALA A 24 -2.00 9.99 4.84
C ALA A 24 -2.33 8.87 5.85
N LEU A 25 -3.62 8.64 6.13
CA LEU A 25 -4.06 7.56 7.03
C LEU A 25 -3.76 6.16 6.46
N LEU A 26 -4.12 5.92 5.20
CA LEU A 26 -3.86 4.64 4.52
C LEU A 26 -2.36 4.39 4.34
N GLY A 27 -1.60 5.42 3.97
CA GLY A 27 -0.15 5.37 3.84
C GLY A 27 0.54 5.10 5.16
N ALA A 28 0.09 5.73 6.26
CA ALA A 28 0.59 5.44 7.60
C ALA A 28 0.29 3.99 8.02
N ALA A 29 -0.95 3.53 7.85
CA ALA A 29 -1.32 2.15 8.16
C ALA A 29 -0.48 1.14 7.35
N PHE A 30 -0.33 1.37 6.04
CA PHE A 30 0.46 0.52 5.18
C PHE A 30 1.93 0.48 5.60
N VAL A 31 2.57 1.63 5.80
CA VAL A 31 4.00 1.71 6.17
C VAL A 31 4.27 1.10 7.55
N VAL A 32 3.33 1.22 8.49
CA VAL A 32 3.45 0.61 9.83
C VAL A 32 3.27 -0.90 9.76
N LEU A 33 2.31 -1.39 8.99
CA LEU A 33 2.04 -2.83 8.86
C LEU A 33 3.04 -3.56 7.96
N PHE A 34 3.64 -2.87 7.01
CA PHE A 34 4.58 -3.42 6.05
C PHE A 34 5.71 -4.27 6.66
N PRO A 35 6.49 -3.80 7.65
CA PRO A 35 7.55 -4.61 8.26
C PRO A 35 7.02 -5.90 8.89
N TYR A 36 5.85 -5.86 9.55
CA TYR A 36 5.22 -7.06 10.12
C TYR A 36 4.80 -8.08 9.05
N VAL A 37 4.35 -7.60 7.88
CA VAL A 37 4.03 -8.47 6.73
C VAL A 37 5.31 -9.13 6.18
N ILE A 38 6.41 -8.39 6.09
CA ILE A 38 7.70 -8.95 5.65
C ILE A 38 8.21 -9.98 6.67
N GLU A 39 8.19 -9.66 7.96
CA GLU A 39 8.62 -10.57 9.02
C GLU A 39 7.80 -11.87 9.02
N SER A 40 6.47 -11.77 8.99
CA SER A 40 5.61 -12.96 8.92
C SER A 40 5.80 -13.77 7.63
N ALA A 41 6.02 -13.12 6.48
CA ALA A 41 6.35 -13.82 5.24
C ALA A 41 7.70 -14.55 5.31
N MET A 42 8.69 -13.95 6.00
CA MET A 42 10.00 -14.56 6.24
C MET A 42 9.93 -15.72 7.23
N GLU A 43 9.03 -15.68 8.21
CA GLU A 43 8.82 -16.79 9.15
C GLU A 43 8.15 -17.99 8.50
N VAL A 44 7.17 -17.75 7.62
CA VAL A 44 6.45 -18.82 6.91
C VAL A 44 7.32 -19.48 5.83
N THR A 45 8.29 -18.75 5.28
CA THR A 45 9.24 -19.29 4.31
C THR A 45 10.47 -19.83 5.05
N ALA A 46 11.01 -20.98 4.65
CA ALA A 46 12.25 -21.54 5.24
C ALA A 46 13.51 -20.67 5.05
N LEU A 47 13.36 -19.43 4.58
CA LEU A 47 14.38 -18.39 4.51
C LEU A 47 14.70 -17.78 5.89
N GLY A 48 13.82 -17.93 6.89
CA GLY A 48 13.95 -17.33 8.22
C GLY A 48 15.28 -17.61 8.91
N GLU A 49 15.78 -18.86 8.89
CA GLU A 49 17.00 -19.24 9.61
C GLU A 49 18.29 -18.65 8.99
N ARG A 50 18.33 -18.47 7.66
CA ARG A 50 19.51 -17.93 6.96
C ARG A 50 19.56 -16.41 6.94
N LEU A 51 18.40 -15.76 7.01
CA LEU A 51 18.29 -14.31 6.93
C LEU A 51 18.02 -13.65 8.28
N ALA A 52 17.85 -14.40 9.38
CA ALA A 52 17.66 -13.89 10.74
C ALA A 52 18.71 -12.81 11.12
N SER A 53 19.96 -13.02 10.74
CA SER A 53 21.07 -12.08 10.96
C SER A 53 21.02 -10.81 10.09
N TYR A 54 20.25 -10.83 9.00
CA TYR A 54 20.09 -9.74 8.03
C TYR A 54 18.67 -9.15 7.99
N VAL A 55 17.76 -9.55 8.89
CA VAL A 55 16.36 -9.11 8.92
C VAL A 55 16.24 -7.59 8.84
N TYR A 56 17.08 -6.86 9.58
CA TYR A 56 17.12 -5.41 9.50
C TYR A 56 17.45 -4.94 8.07
N ALA A 57 18.57 -5.36 7.50
CA ALA A 57 18.98 -4.94 6.15
C ALA A 57 17.93 -5.28 5.08
N VAL A 58 17.28 -6.46 5.20
CA VAL A 58 16.19 -6.88 4.32
C VAL A 58 14.98 -5.96 4.47
N ASN A 59 14.58 -5.62 5.70
CA ASN A 59 13.49 -4.67 5.95
C ASN A 59 13.77 -3.28 5.35
N TYR A 60 14.99 -2.75 5.53
CA TYR A 60 15.38 -1.47 4.92
C TYR A 60 15.33 -1.50 3.39
N ALA A 61 15.85 -2.57 2.78
CA ALA A 61 15.85 -2.74 1.32
C ALA A 61 14.42 -2.94 0.77
N ALA A 62 13.61 -3.76 1.44
CA ALA A 62 12.21 -3.99 1.08
C ALA A 62 11.39 -2.70 1.19
N PHE A 63 11.64 -1.89 2.23
CA PHE A 63 10.98 -0.61 2.41
C PHE A 63 11.31 0.37 1.28
N GLY A 64 12.59 0.50 0.94
CA GLY A 64 13.03 1.33 -0.18
C GLY A 64 12.47 0.85 -1.52
N LEU A 65 12.45 -0.46 -1.75
CA LEU A 65 11.88 -1.05 -2.96
C LEU A 65 10.40 -0.74 -3.10
N VAL A 66 9.62 -0.91 -2.02
CA VAL A 66 8.19 -0.60 -2.04
C VAL A 66 7.93 0.87 -2.26
N MET A 67 8.72 1.76 -1.66
CA MET A 67 8.62 3.20 -1.93
C MET A 67 8.86 3.52 -3.42
N ILE A 68 9.87 2.91 -4.05
CA ILE A 68 10.13 3.08 -5.49
C ILE A 68 8.98 2.51 -6.33
N LEU A 69 8.47 1.33 -5.99
CA LEU A 69 7.34 0.71 -6.70
C LEU A 69 6.11 1.61 -6.68
N PHE A 70 5.76 2.17 -5.51
CA PHE A 70 4.64 3.11 -5.41
C PHE A 70 4.85 4.38 -6.25
N LEU A 71 6.07 4.92 -6.25
CA LEU A 71 6.39 6.09 -7.09
C LEU A 71 6.24 5.81 -8.59
N VAL A 72 6.61 4.61 -9.04
CA VAL A 72 6.59 4.25 -10.46
C VAL A 72 5.20 3.85 -10.92
N PHE A 73 4.52 2.97 -10.18
CA PHE A 73 3.27 2.36 -10.63
C PHE A 73 2.03 3.18 -10.26
N GLU A 74 2.08 3.95 -9.16
CA GLU A 74 0.89 4.60 -8.62
C GLU A 74 1.21 6.02 -8.10
N PRO A 75 1.40 7.00 -9.02
CA PRO A 75 1.66 8.38 -8.63
C PRO A 75 0.51 9.03 -7.85
N GLN A 76 -0.70 8.46 -7.92
CA GLN A 76 -1.86 8.89 -7.13
C GLN A 76 -1.91 8.26 -5.73
N GLY A 77 -1.04 7.29 -5.43
CA GLY A 77 -1.00 6.54 -4.18
C GLY A 77 -2.22 5.65 -3.94
N LEU A 78 -2.31 5.12 -2.72
CA LEU A 78 -3.38 4.23 -2.24
C LEU A 78 -4.78 4.85 -2.36
N VAL A 79 -4.90 6.18 -2.33
CA VAL A 79 -6.18 6.89 -2.49
C VAL A 79 -6.81 6.61 -3.86
N GLY A 80 -6.00 6.53 -4.91
CA GLY A 80 -6.49 6.23 -6.26
C GLY A 80 -7.08 4.83 -6.37
N ILE A 81 -6.50 3.86 -5.65
CA ILE A 81 -7.06 2.49 -5.54
C ILE A 81 -8.37 2.53 -4.75
N TRP A 82 -8.36 3.18 -3.58
CA TRP A 82 -9.52 3.23 -2.71
C TRP A 82 -10.75 3.85 -3.40
N ARG A 83 -10.57 4.96 -4.13
CA ARG A 83 -11.65 5.59 -4.90
C ARG A 83 -12.20 4.67 -5.98
N ARG A 84 -11.34 3.97 -6.73
CA ARG A 84 -11.77 2.98 -7.74
C ARG A 84 -12.56 1.84 -7.12
N ILE A 85 -12.13 1.33 -5.96
CA ILE A 85 -12.87 0.29 -5.22
C ILE A 85 -14.23 0.82 -4.75
N GLN A 86 -14.27 2.01 -4.16
CA GLN A 86 -15.53 2.63 -3.73
C GLN A 86 -16.48 2.83 -4.91
N GLU A 87 -16.01 3.37 -6.04
CA GLU A 87 -16.80 3.55 -7.25
C GLU A 87 -17.33 2.22 -7.79
N TRP A 88 -16.49 1.19 -7.80
CA TRP A 88 -16.90 -0.14 -8.25
C TRP A 88 -17.97 -0.75 -7.34
N VAL A 89 -17.81 -0.63 -6.02
CA VAL A 89 -18.80 -1.08 -5.02
C VAL A 89 -20.09 -0.26 -5.07
N LEU A 90 -20.01 1.06 -5.28
CA LEU A 90 -21.17 1.96 -5.35
C LEU A 90 -21.96 1.85 -6.66
N LEU A 91 -21.29 1.53 -7.78
CA LEU A 91 -21.94 1.30 -9.08
C LEU A 91 -22.53 -0.12 -9.21
N TRP A 92 -22.03 -1.07 -8.43
CA TRP A 92 -22.50 -2.46 -8.42
C TRP A 92 -24.01 -2.62 -8.04
N PRO A 93 -24.58 -1.92 -7.05
CA PRO A 93 -25.95 -2.22 -6.59
C PRO A 93 -27.09 -1.71 -7.49
N PHE A 94 -26.85 -0.87 -8.52
CA PHE A 94 -27.94 -0.32 -9.36
C PHE A 94 -27.75 -0.52 -10.86
N ARG A 95 -27.14 -1.64 -11.28
CA ARG A 95 -27.31 -2.10 -12.67
C ARG A 95 -28.73 -2.65 -12.85
N SER A 96 -29.72 -1.77 -12.78
CA SER A 96 -31.07 -2.04 -13.26
C SER A 96 -30.93 -2.37 -14.73
N ARG A 97 -31.30 -3.60 -15.11
CA ARG A 97 -31.46 -3.99 -16.51
C ARG A 97 -32.25 -2.88 -17.21
N PRO A 98 -31.77 -2.29 -18.32
CA PRO A 98 -32.64 -1.46 -19.13
C PRO A 98 -33.78 -2.38 -19.55
N LEU A 99 -35.00 -2.09 -19.09
CA LEU A 99 -36.17 -2.78 -19.60
C LEU A 99 -36.21 -2.43 -21.08
N GLU A 100 -35.94 -3.43 -21.90
CA GLU A 100 -36.11 -3.39 -23.34
C GLU A 100 -37.61 -3.21 -23.61
N GLY A 101 -38.03 -1.95 -23.58
CA GLY A 101 -39.36 -1.52 -23.98
C GLY A 101 -39.38 -1.35 -25.49
N GLY A 102 -40.16 -2.19 -26.16
CA GLY A 102 -40.50 -2.12 -27.57
C GLY A 102 -40.30 -3.48 -28.22
N LYS A 103 -41.33 -4.25 -28.53
CA LYS A 103 -42.62 -3.87 -29.12
C LYS A 103 -43.76 -4.73 -28.58
#